data_AF-A0A915IF76-F1
#
_entry.id   AF-A0A915IF76-F1
#
_cell.length_a   1.000
_cell.length_b   1.000
_cell.length_c   1.000
_cell.angle_alpha   90.00
_cell.angle_beta   90.00
_cell.angle_gamma   90.00
#
_symmetry.space_group_name_H-M   'P 1'
#
loop_
_entity.id
_entity.type
_entity.pdbx_description
1 polymer ?
#
loop_
_entity_poly.entity_id
_entity_poly.type
_entity_poly.pdbx_seq_one_letter_code
_entity_poly.pdbx_strand_id
1 'polypeptide(L)'
;MAKPAGICVANHTSPMDVQVLSMDNCYALVGQKQGGLLGLIQRALNRASDHIWFERAEVNDRLTVKQRLKEHIDKRDAMPILIFPEGTCINNTSVMMFKKGSFEIEGATVYPVAIKYDARLGDAFWNSSKQSYLQYVLMLMTSWATVVDVWYLPAMHKQTFSIRNICSIKSRVVFNLQENESGIEFALRVKHVIAAAGGLVDSSSKLLPKFFRRDGQLKRYPVKREEVEKQRERWGRRVNRANEKWRLGGVDVLAHCPFGRPLR
;
A
#
# COMPACT_ATOMS: atom_id res chain seq x y z
N MET A 1 12.64 -5.45 -0.93
CA MET A 1 12.29 -4.71 -2.15
C MET A 1 11.70 -5.67 -3.17
N ALA A 2 10.85 -5.19 -4.08
CA ALA A 2 10.23 -6.02 -5.11
C ALA A 2 11.26 -6.46 -6.17
N LYS A 3 11.14 -7.71 -6.63
CA LYS A 3 12.03 -8.28 -7.66
C LYS A 3 11.36 -8.23 -9.04
N PRO A 4 12.13 -8.33 -10.15
CA PRO A 4 11.59 -8.47 -11.50
C PRO A 4 10.54 -9.58 -11.60
N ALA A 5 9.60 -9.45 -12.54
CA ALA A 5 8.45 -10.35 -12.67
C ALA A 5 7.56 -10.47 -11.41
N GLY A 6 7.61 -9.48 -10.51
CA GLY A 6 6.84 -9.41 -9.28
C GLY A 6 5.74 -8.35 -9.30
N ILE A 7 4.84 -8.40 -8.32
CA ILE A 7 3.84 -7.36 -8.07
C ILE A 7 4.16 -6.69 -6.72
N CYS A 8 4.49 -5.42 -6.74
CA CYS A 8 4.57 -4.58 -5.55
C CYS A 8 3.18 -4.04 -5.19
N VAL A 9 2.73 -4.33 -3.98
CA VAL A 9 1.42 -3.93 -3.47
C VAL A 9 1.59 -3.00 -2.29
N ALA A 10 1.05 -1.79 -2.39
CA ALA A 10 1.12 -0.80 -1.31
C ALA A 10 -0.25 -0.19 -0.98
N ASN A 11 -0.41 0.29 0.25
CA ASN A 11 -1.52 1.19 0.59
C ASN A 11 -1.33 2.56 -0.08
N HIS A 12 -2.42 3.28 -0.33
CA HIS A 12 -2.38 4.49 -1.16
C HIS A 12 -2.94 5.73 -0.44
N THR A 13 -2.06 6.68 -0.18
CA THR A 13 -2.39 7.96 0.45
C THR A 13 -2.40 9.10 -0.56
N SER A 14 -1.50 9.05 -1.55
CA SER A 14 -1.29 10.19 -2.44
C SER A 14 -0.61 9.80 -3.76
N PRO A 15 -0.71 10.61 -4.83
CA PRO A 15 0.10 10.40 -6.03
C PRO A 15 1.61 10.43 -5.78
N MET A 16 2.06 11.07 -4.69
CA MET A 16 3.48 11.13 -4.30
C MET A 16 4.01 9.76 -3.87
N ASP A 17 3.15 8.82 -3.47
CA ASP A 17 3.54 7.46 -3.10
C ASP A 17 4.32 6.78 -4.23
N VAL A 18 3.96 7.04 -5.49
CA VAL A 18 4.67 6.51 -6.67
C VAL A 18 6.12 7.03 -6.70
N GLN A 19 6.31 8.34 -6.49
CA GLN A 19 7.64 8.94 -6.52
C GLN A 19 8.49 8.44 -5.37
N VAL A 20 7.93 8.37 -4.16
CA VAL A 20 8.61 7.85 -2.96
C VAL A 20 9.10 6.42 -3.20
N LEU A 21 8.24 5.54 -3.70
CA LEU A 21 8.65 4.17 -4.00
C LEU A 21 9.67 4.10 -5.14
N SER A 22 9.55 4.98 -6.14
CA SER A 22 10.45 4.99 -7.31
C SER A 22 11.88 5.43 -6.98
N MET A 23 12.12 6.03 -5.82
CA MET A 23 13.47 6.35 -5.35
C MET A 23 14.28 5.09 -5.02
N ASP A 24 13.61 4.02 -4.58
CA ASP A 24 14.26 2.78 -4.16
C ASP A 24 14.29 1.71 -5.27
N ASN A 25 13.36 1.74 -6.21
CA ASN A 25 13.29 0.76 -7.30
C ASN A 25 12.48 1.28 -8.51
N CYS A 26 12.75 0.78 -9.71
CA CYS A 26 11.95 1.09 -10.90
C CYS A 26 10.72 0.19 -10.97
N TYR A 27 9.55 0.79 -11.22
CA TYR A 27 8.28 0.06 -11.29
C TYR A 27 7.55 0.28 -12.61
N ALA A 28 6.92 -0.78 -13.11
CA ALA A 28 5.92 -0.70 -14.16
C ALA A 28 4.60 -0.19 -13.54
N LEU A 29 4.18 1.01 -13.92
CA LEU A 29 2.92 1.60 -13.47
C LEU A 29 1.75 1.05 -14.27
N VAL A 30 0.62 0.86 -13.59
CA VAL A 30 -0.65 0.48 -14.19
C VAL A 30 -1.58 1.67 -14.18
N GLY A 31 -2.06 2.10 -15.35
CA GLY A 31 -2.93 3.27 -15.43
C GLY A 31 -3.84 3.28 -16.65
N GLN A 32 -4.75 4.25 -16.66
CA GLN A 32 -5.59 4.52 -17.83
C GLN A 32 -4.86 5.49 -18.77
N LYS A 33 -4.88 5.21 -20.07
CA LYS A 33 -4.43 6.16 -21.10
C LYS A 33 -5.24 7.45 -21.00
N GLN A 34 -4.55 8.57 -21.02
CA GLN A 34 -5.15 9.90 -21.05
C GLN A 34 -4.89 10.55 -22.41
N GLY A 35 -5.83 11.39 -22.86
CA GLY A 35 -5.68 12.18 -24.08
C GLY A 35 -4.90 13.49 -23.87
N GLY A 36 -4.77 14.27 -24.93
CA GLY A 36 -4.16 15.61 -24.88
C GLY A 36 -2.67 15.61 -24.54
N LEU A 37 -2.20 16.66 -23.86
CA LEU A 37 -0.80 16.84 -23.46
C LEU A 37 -0.30 15.72 -22.54
N LEU A 38 -1.14 15.26 -21.61
CA LEU A 38 -0.80 14.14 -20.72
C LEU A 38 -0.58 12.84 -21.50
N GLY A 39 -1.33 12.61 -22.58
CA GLY A 39 -1.10 11.48 -23.48
C GLY A 39 0.20 11.57 -24.28
N LEU A 40 0.70 12.78 -24.58
CA LEU A 40 2.02 12.96 -25.18
C LEU A 40 3.14 12.64 -24.18
N ILE A 41 3.01 13.13 -22.94
CA ILE A 41 3.94 12.84 -21.85
C ILE A 41 3.96 11.33 -21.53
N GLN A 42 2.79 10.69 -21.43
CA GLN A 42 2.69 9.24 -21.25
C GLN A 42 3.41 8.46 -22.36
N ARG A 43 3.25 8.88 -23.63
CA ARG A 43 3.95 8.26 -24.76
C ARG A 43 5.47 8.47 -24.73
N ALA A 44 5.94 9.59 -24.20
CA ALA A 44 7.36 9.83 -24.00
C ALA A 44 7.91 8.95 -22.87
N LEU A 45 7.19 8.86 -21.74
CA LEU A 45 7.56 8.01 -20.61
C LEU A 45 7.61 6.52 -20.99
N ASN A 46 6.68 6.05 -21.83
CA ASN A 46 6.69 4.66 -22.31
C ASN A 46 7.89 4.30 -23.18
N ARG A 47 8.56 5.29 -23.78
CA ARG A 47 9.81 5.01 -24.49
C ARG A 47 10.98 4.76 -23.53
N ALA A 48 10.88 5.25 -22.30
CA ALA A 48 11.90 5.08 -21.28
C ALA A 48 11.63 3.85 -20.39
N SER A 49 10.36 3.51 -20.15
CA SER A 49 9.97 2.44 -19.22
C SER A 49 8.71 1.71 -19.68
N ASP A 50 8.73 0.39 -19.63
CA ASP A 50 7.58 -0.47 -19.93
C ASP A 50 6.49 -0.31 -18.86
N HIS A 51 5.52 0.56 -19.14
CA HIS A 51 4.33 0.79 -18.32
C HIS A 51 3.08 0.19 -18.98
N ILE A 52 2.15 -0.28 -18.14
CA ILE A 52 0.93 -0.97 -18.60
C ILE A 52 -0.22 0.05 -18.63
N TRP A 53 -0.61 0.48 -19.83
CA TRP A 53 -1.70 1.43 -20.01
C TRP A 53 -2.92 0.78 -20.65
N PHE A 54 -4.07 0.99 -20.01
CA PHE A 54 -5.35 0.49 -20.47
C PHE A 54 -6.17 1.59 -21.12
N GLU A 55 -6.94 1.25 -22.15
CA GLU A 55 -7.96 2.15 -22.68
C GLU A 55 -9.18 2.18 -21.75
N ARG A 56 -9.91 3.30 -21.75
CA ARG A 56 -11.07 3.48 -20.85
C ARG A 56 -12.11 2.37 -21.00
N ALA A 57 -12.29 1.84 -22.22
CA ALA A 57 -13.19 0.72 -22.49
C ALA A 57 -12.65 -0.61 -21.92
N GLU A 58 -11.34 -0.85 -22.03
CA GLU A 58 -10.69 -2.08 -21.59
C GLU A 58 -10.54 -2.18 -20.07
N VAL A 59 -10.45 -1.05 -19.35
CA VAL A 59 -10.38 -1.04 -17.88
C VAL A 59 -11.60 -1.73 -17.25
N ASN A 60 -12.75 -1.70 -17.92
CA ASN A 60 -13.96 -2.35 -17.44
C ASN A 60 -13.92 -3.88 -17.61
N ASP A 61 -13.11 -4.39 -18.54
CA ASP A 61 -12.94 -5.82 -18.74
C ASP A 61 -11.83 -6.37 -17.83
N ARG A 62 -12.26 -7.04 -16.76
CA ARG A 62 -11.37 -7.66 -15.78
C ARG A 62 -10.53 -8.78 -16.37
N LEU A 63 -11.00 -9.46 -17.41
CA LEU A 63 -10.27 -10.56 -18.03
C LEU A 63 -9.08 -10.02 -18.82
N THR A 64 -9.31 -9.02 -19.66
CA THR A 64 -8.25 -8.33 -20.40
C THR A 64 -7.18 -7.74 -19.47
N VAL A 65 -7.59 -7.11 -18.35
CA VAL A 65 -6.64 -6.59 -17.35
C VAL A 65 -5.77 -7.70 -16.76
N LYS A 66 -6.37 -8.82 -16.35
CA LYS A 66 -5.62 -9.96 -15.79
C LYS A 66 -4.66 -10.56 -16.80
N GLN A 67 -5.09 -10.73 -18.03
CA GLN A 67 -4.28 -11.31 -19.08
C GLN A 67 -3.03 -10.47 -19.34
N ARG A 68 -3.16 -9.14 -19.48
CA ARG A 68 -2.00 -8.25 -19.67
C ARG A 68 -1.06 -8.23 -18.48
N LEU A 69 -1.61 -8.28 -17.25
CA LEU A 69 -0.77 -8.37 -16.05
C LEU A 69 0.00 -9.70 -16.02
N LYS A 70 -0.63 -10.80 -16.42
CA LYS A 70 0.02 -12.11 -16.53
C LYS A 70 1.11 -12.11 -17.59
N GLU A 71 0.82 -11.61 -18.78
CA GLU A 71 1.79 -11.48 -19.89
C GLU A 71 3.01 -10.64 -19.49
N HIS A 72 2.82 -9.58 -18.68
CA HIS A 72 3.94 -8.78 -18.17
C HIS A 72 4.77 -9.54 -17.12
N ILE A 73 4.12 -10.30 -16.24
CA ILE A 73 4.80 -11.11 -15.21
C ILE A 73 5.57 -12.28 -15.82
N ASP A 74 5.07 -12.87 -16.91
CA ASP A 74 5.74 -13.98 -17.60
C ASP A 74 7.08 -13.55 -18.24
N LYS A 75 7.26 -12.25 -18.50
CA LYS A 75 8.54 -11.67 -18.92
C LYS A 75 9.50 -11.59 -17.74
N ARG A 76 10.51 -12.47 -17.72
CA ARG A 76 11.46 -12.59 -16.59
C ARG A 76 12.27 -11.33 -16.28
N ASP A 77 12.52 -10.49 -17.29
CA ASP A 77 13.31 -9.25 -17.15
C ASP A 77 12.43 -8.00 -16.99
N ALA A 78 11.10 -8.16 -16.93
CA ALA A 78 10.22 -7.03 -16.78
C ALA A 78 10.28 -6.45 -15.37
N MET A 79 10.22 -5.12 -15.30
CA MET A 79 10.17 -4.40 -14.03
C MET A 79 8.96 -4.85 -13.19
N PRO A 80 9.08 -4.88 -11.85
CA PRO A 80 7.97 -5.19 -10.97
C PRO A 80 6.81 -4.22 -11.19
N ILE A 81 5.60 -4.77 -11.19
CA ILE A 81 4.38 -3.97 -11.35
C ILE A 81 4.04 -3.30 -10.02
N LEU A 82 3.86 -1.98 -9.98
CA LEU A 82 3.37 -1.28 -8.79
C LEU A 82 1.85 -1.13 -8.86
N ILE A 83 1.16 -1.69 -7.88
CA ILE A 83 -0.30 -1.65 -7.78
C ILE A 83 -0.74 -1.14 -6.41
N PHE A 84 -1.69 -0.21 -6.44
CA PHE A 84 -2.43 0.26 -5.27
C PHE A 84 -3.84 -0.35 -5.28
N PRO A 85 -4.06 -1.52 -4.64
CA PRO A 85 -5.31 -2.27 -4.78
C PRO A 85 -6.52 -1.58 -4.15
N GLU A 86 -6.34 -0.54 -3.35
CA GLU A 86 -7.42 0.33 -2.87
C GLU A 86 -8.11 1.07 -4.03
N GLY A 87 -7.35 1.40 -5.09
CA GLY A 87 -7.83 2.09 -6.28
C GLY A 87 -8.29 3.54 -6.04
N THR A 88 -7.85 4.16 -4.94
CA THR A 88 -8.16 5.54 -4.55
C THR A 88 -7.17 6.00 -3.49
N CYS A 89 -6.89 7.30 -3.43
CA CYS A 89 -6.13 7.90 -2.33
C CYS A 89 -7.01 8.01 -1.09
N ILE A 90 -6.47 7.65 0.07
CA ILE A 90 -7.18 7.62 1.35
C ILE A 90 -6.36 8.32 2.42
N ASN A 91 -7.02 8.89 3.42
CA ASN A 91 -6.29 9.39 4.56
C ASN A 91 -5.52 8.23 5.23
N ASN A 92 -4.27 8.49 5.58
CA ASN A 92 -3.31 7.48 6.02
C ASN A 92 -3.58 6.95 7.45
N THR A 93 -4.85 6.86 7.88
CA THR A 93 -5.26 6.37 9.21
C THR A 93 -5.64 4.90 9.20
N SER A 94 -6.11 4.41 8.05
CA SER A 94 -6.64 3.05 7.89
C SER A 94 -6.41 2.56 6.46
N VAL A 95 -6.45 1.24 6.28
CA VAL A 95 -6.34 0.61 4.96
C VAL A 95 -7.72 0.16 4.51
N MET A 96 -8.13 0.54 3.30
CA MET A 96 -9.40 0.09 2.73
C MET A 96 -9.37 -1.33 2.20
N MET A 97 -10.54 -1.85 1.83
CA MET A 97 -10.62 -3.15 1.19
C MET A 97 -9.89 -3.16 -0.15
N PHE A 98 -8.98 -4.12 -0.31
CA PHE A 98 -8.25 -4.34 -1.55
C PHE A 98 -9.14 -4.95 -2.62
N LYS A 99 -9.02 -4.46 -3.86
CA LYS A 99 -9.65 -5.08 -5.03
C LYS A 99 -8.98 -6.41 -5.34
N LYS A 100 -9.79 -7.46 -5.49
CA LYS A 100 -9.31 -8.85 -5.70
C LYS A 100 -8.55 -9.09 -7.01
N GLY A 101 -8.75 -8.27 -8.04
CA GLY A 101 -8.26 -8.54 -9.40
C GLY A 101 -6.75 -8.75 -9.48
N SER A 102 -5.97 -7.98 -8.71
CA SER A 102 -4.50 -8.06 -8.68
C SER A 102 -3.97 -9.29 -7.95
N PHE A 103 -4.80 -9.98 -7.17
CA PHE A 103 -4.45 -11.14 -6.36
C PHE A 103 -4.94 -12.46 -6.98
N GLU A 104 -5.61 -12.39 -8.13
CA GLU A 104 -6.13 -13.55 -8.86
C GLU A 104 -5.15 -14.03 -9.95
N ILE A 105 -3.96 -13.42 -10.08
CA ILE A 105 -2.96 -13.80 -11.08
C ILE A 105 -2.17 -15.01 -10.57
N GLU A 106 -2.19 -16.10 -11.34
CA GLU A 106 -1.49 -17.33 -11.02
C GLU A 106 0.04 -17.17 -11.20
N GLY A 107 0.82 -17.76 -10.29
CA GLY A 107 2.29 -17.69 -10.34
C GLY A 107 2.89 -16.34 -9.90
N ALA A 108 2.07 -15.31 -9.68
CA ALA A 108 2.54 -14.00 -9.28
C ALA A 108 3.10 -13.99 -7.85
N THR A 109 4.26 -13.37 -7.68
CA THR A 109 4.85 -13.09 -6.36
C THR A 109 4.45 -11.69 -5.91
N VAL A 110 3.79 -11.57 -4.77
CA VAL A 110 3.36 -10.27 -4.22
C VAL A 110 4.36 -9.79 -3.17
N TYR A 111 4.84 -8.56 -3.33
CA TYR A 111 5.70 -7.87 -2.38
C TYR A 111 4.88 -6.78 -1.68
N PRO A 112 4.48 -6.99 -0.42
CA PRO A 112 3.72 -6.00 0.31
C PRO A 112 4.63 -4.86 0.78
N VAL A 113 4.11 -3.64 0.70
CA VAL A 113 4.77 -2.44 1.21
C VAL A 113 3.75 -1.64 2.01
N ALA A 114 4.13 -1.23 3.22
CA ALA A 114 3.34 -0.29 4.00
C ALA A 114 3.95 1.11 3.90
N ILE A 115 3.11 2.12 3.75
CA ILE A 115 3.48 3.53 3.67
C ILE A 115 2.72 4.28 4.76
N LYS A 116 3.43 4.99 5.62
CA LYS A 116 2.84 5.85 6.67
C LYS A 116 3.37 7.26 6.52
N TYR A 117 2.45 8.22 6.43
CA TYR A 117 2.75 9.63 6.48
C TYR A 117 2.59 10.16 7.90
N ASP A 118 3.52 11.01 8.32
CA ASP A 118 3.43 11.71 9.59
C ASP A 118 2.64 13.02 9.46
N ALA A 119 1.34 12.93 9.74
CA ALA A 119 0.42 14.06 9.72
C ALA A 119 0.79 15.20 10.69
N ARG A 120 1.76 15.01 11.60
CA ARG A 120 2.20 16.06 12.53
C ARG A 120 3.01 17.15 11.81
N LEU A 121 3.80 16.77 10.81
CA LEU A 121 4.78 17.61 10.11
C LEU A 121 4.24 18.14 8.78
N GLY A 122 3.44 17.32 8.09
CA GLY A 122 2.80 17.70 6.83
C GLY A 122 1.69 16.72 6.47
N ASP A 123 0.66 17.20 5.78
CA ASP A 123 -0.40 16.34 5.27
C ASP A 123 -0.18 16.08 3.77
N ALA A 124 0.20 14.85 3.44
CA ALA A 124 0.38 14.41 2.06
C ALA A 124 -0.95 13.96 1.42
N PHE A 125 -2.07 14.03 2.13
CA PHE A 125 -3.35 13.56 1.63
C PHE A 125 -3.80 14.34 0.39
N TRP A 126 -4.08 13.61 -0.68
CA TRP A 126 -4.60 14.15 -1.93
C TRP A 126 -6.12 14.00 -2.00
N ASN A 127 -6.86 15.10 -2.25
CA ASN A 127 -8.28 15.04 -2.57
C ASN A 127 -8.57 15.46 -4.03
N SER A 128 -8.80 14.46 -4.90
CA SER A 128 -9.04 14.69 -6.32
C SER A 128 -10.35 15.40 -6.65
N SER A 129 -11.31 15.44 -5.73
CA SER A 129 -12.58 16.15 -5.91
C SER A 129 -12.49 17.64 -5.56
N LYS A 130 -11.47 18.06 -4.80
CA LYS A 130 -11.34 19.45 -4.31
C LYS A 130 -10.09 20.16 -4.81
N GLN A 131 -9.04 19.41 -5.15
CA GLN A 131 -7.75 19.96 -5.55
C GLN A 131 -7.41 19.52 -6.97
N SER A 132 -6.87 20.44 -7.77
CA SER A 132 -6.28 20.13 -9.07
C SER A 132 -4.85 19.64 -8.90
N TYR A 133 -4.35 18.79 -9.83
CA TYR A 133 -2.99 18.22 -9.78
C TYR A 133 -1.92 19.25 -9.42
N LEU A 134 -1.96 20.40 -10.09
CA LEU A 134 -1.03 21.50 -9.88
C LEU A 134 -1.13 22.12 -8.48
N GLN A 135 -2.33 22.35 -7.97
CA GLN A 135 -2.55 22.96 -6.65
C GLN A 135 -1.90 22.14 -5.53
N TYR A 136 -2.01 20.82 -5.61
CA TYR A 136 -1.37 19.93 -4.65
C TYR A 136 0.14 19.86 -4.83
N VAL A 137 0.65 19.85 -6.07
CA VAL A 137 2.11 19.89 -6.29
C VAL A 137 2.69 21.16 -5.64
N LEU A 138 2.02 22.30 -5.82
CA LEU A 138 2.38 23.56 -5.13
C LEU A 138 2.26 23.44 -3.61
N MET A 139 1.22 22.80 -3.08
CA MET A 139 1.06 22.55 -1.65
C MET A 139 2.20 21.70 -1.08
N LEU A 140 2.63 20.65 -1.79
CA LEU A 140 3.76 19.82 -1.38
C LEU A 140 5.08 20.59 -1.43
N MET A 141 5.31 21.39 -2.48
CA MET A 141 6.52 22.20 -2.61
C MET A 141 6.61 23.32 -1.56
N THR A 142 5.47 23.79 -1.05
CA THR A 142 5.40 24.81 0.01
C THR A 142 5.24 24.21 1.41
N SER A 143 5.12 22.89 1.53
CA SER A 143 5.08 22.21 2.82
C SER A 143 6.48 22.14 3.42
N TRP A 144 6.61 22.48 4.71
CA TRP A 144 7.91 22.55 5.39
C TRP A 144 8.64 21.19 5.39
N ALA A 145 7.95 20.11 5.78
CA ALA A 145 8.49 18.77 5.71
C ALA A 145 7.36 17.73 5.65
N THR A 146 7.49 16.77 4.74
CA THR A 146 6.61 15.60 4.68
C THR A 146 7.44 14.37 5.01
N VAL A 147 7.25 13.84 6.22
CA VAL A 147 7.93 12.61 6.64
C VAL A 147 7.08 11.41 6.27
N VAL A 148 7.71 10.47 5.56
CA VAL A 148 7.11 9.22 5.13
C VAL A 148 7.97 8.06 5.62
N ASP A 149 7.34 7.12 6.31
CA ASP A 149 7.93 5.84 6.68
C ASP A 149 7.46 4.78 5.67
N VAL A 150 8.42 4.03 5.12
CA VAL A 150 8.15 2.93 4.19
C VAL A 150 8.65 1.63 4.80
N TRP A 151 7.80 0.61 4.83
CA TRP A 151 8.14 -0.74 5.29
C TRP A 151 8.03 -1.73 4.15
N TYR A 152 9.16 -2.34 3.78
CA TYR A 152 9.19 -3.46 2.85
C TYR A 152 8.96 -4.77 3.60
N LEU A 153 7.94 -5.53 3.19
CA LEU A 153 7.57 -6.77 3.85
C LEU A 153 8.03 -7.99 3.03
N PRO A 154 8.11 -9.18 3.67
CA PRO A 154 8.47 -10.40 2.98
C PRO A 154 7.51 -10.73 1.82
N ALA A 155 8.04 -11.37 0.79
CA ALA A 155 7.25 -11.82 -0.34
C ALA A 155 6.14 -12.80 0.09
N MET A 156 4.98 -12.69 -0.53
CA MET A 156 3.83 -13.52 -0.28
C MET A 156 3.36 -14.16 -1.57
N HIS A 157 3.00 -15.43 -1.47
CA HIS A 157 2.43 -16.21 -2.56
C HIS A 157 1.03 -16.68 -2.15
N LYS A 158 0.19 -16.89 -3.15
CA LYS A 158 -1.10 -17.54 -2.99
C LYS A 158 -0.87 -18.97 -2.51
N GLN A 159 -1.53 -19.36 -1.42
CA GLN A 159 -1.37 -20.68 -0.84
C GLN A 159 -2.27 -21.70 -1.54
N THR A 160 -1.74 -22.89 -1.77
CA THR A 160 -2.54 -24.06 -2.15
C THR A 160 -2.60 -24.97 -0.94
N PHE A 161 -3.78 -25.11 -0.35
CA PHE A 161 -4.00 -26.03 0.76
C PHE A 161 -4.24 -27.42 0.19
N SER A 162 -3.32 -28.35 0.46
CA SER A 162 -3.58 -29.78 0.25
C SER A 162 -4.06 -30.35 1.58
N ILE A 163 -5.36 -30.56 1.71
CA ILE A 163 -5.87 -31.30 2.86
C ILE A 163 -5.66 -32.79 2.55
N ARG A 164 -4.64 -33.38 3.19
CA ARG A 164 -4.42 -34.82 3.16
C ARG A 164 -5.28 -35.47 4.24
N ASN A 165 -5.95 -36.56 3.90
CA ASN A 165 -6.70 -37.44 4.82
C ASN A 165 -7.97 -36.83 5.46
N ILE A 166 -8.89 -36.26 4.67
CA ILE A 166 -10.28 -36.12 5.14
C ILE A 166 -10.91 -37.52 5.14
N CYS A 167 -11.07 -38.12 6.32
CA CYS A 167 -11.82 -39.35 6.51
C CYS A 167 -13.31 -39.00 6.69
N SER A 168 -14.15 -39.26 5.68
CA SER A 168 -15.60 -39.19 5.86
C SER A 168 -16.07 -40.36 6.72
N ILE A 169 -16.72 -40.07 7.85
CA ILE A 169 -17.20 -41.07 8.84
C ILE A 169 -18.18 -42.08 8.22
N LYS A 170 -18.81 -41.76 7.08
CA LYS A 170 -19.85 -42.58 6.45
C LYS A 170 -19.40 -43.37 5.21
N SER A 171 -18.19 -43.14 4.70
CA SER A 171 -17.70 -43.83 3.52
C SER A 171 -16.19 -43.89 3.61
N ARG A 172 -15.61 -45.09 3.63
CA ARG A 172 -14.16 -45.34 3.72
C ARG A 172 -13.45 -44.92 2.42
N VAL A 173 -13.59 -43.66 2.06
CA VAL A 173 -13.06 -43.01 0.86
C VAL A 173 -12.18 -41.88 1.36
N VAL A 174 -10.88 -42.00 1.09
CA VAL A 174 -9.92 -40.93 1.35
C VAL A 174 -10.02 -39.95 0.19
N PHE A 175 -10.55 -38.77 0.45
CA PHE A 175 -10.54 -37.68 -0.52
C PHE A 175 -9.31 -36.80 -0.26
N ASN A 176 -8.52 -36.55 -1.31
CA ASN A 176 -7.53 -35.49 -1.31
C ASN A 176 -8.21 -34.24 -1.88
N LEU A 177 -8.59 -33.29 -1.04
CA LEU A 177 -9.05 -31.98 -1.50
C LEU A 177 -7.84 -31.04 -1.60
N GLN A 178 -7.59 -30.52 -2.80
CA GLN A 178 -6.72 -29.37 -2.99
C GLN A 178 -7.62 -28.14 -3.09
N GLU A 179 -7.71 -27.37 -2.01
CA GLU A 179 -8.38 -26.07 -2.03
C GLU A 179 -7.33 -24.98 -2.28
N ASN A 180 -7.50 -24.26 -3.38
CA ASN A 180 -6.71 -23.07 -3.64
C ASN A 180 -7.28 -21.90 -2.82
N GLU A 181 -6.42 -21.19 -2.09
CA GLU A 181 -6.78 -19.94 -1.38
C GLU A 181 -7.51 -19.01 -2.36
N SER A 182 -8.63 -18.42 -1.97
CA SER A 182 -9.32 -17.48 -2.85
C SER A 182 -8.48 -16.21 -3.03
N GLY A 183 -8.55 -15.56 -4.20
CA GLY A 183 -7.88 -14.27 -4.40
C GLY A 183 -8.32 -13.20 -3.39
N ILE A 184 -9.53 -13.32 -2.83
CA ILE A 184 -10.04 -12.44 -1.77
C ILE A 184 -9.34 -12.72 -0.44
N GLU A 185 -9.14 -13.98 -0.08
CA GLU A 185 -8.46 -14.40 1.16
C GLU A 185 -6.99 -13.99 1.12
N PHE A 186 -6.34 -14.21 -0.03
CA PHE A 186 -4.97 -13.77 -0.23
C PHE A 186 -4.84 -12.24 -0.10
N ALA A 187 -5.76 -11.49 -0.72
CA ALA A 187 -5.79 -10.03 -0.60
C ALA A 187 -5.98 -9.56 0.85
N LEU A 188 -6.85 -10.22 1.61
CA LEU A 188 -7.07 -9.93 3.04
C LEU A 188 -5.81 -10.20 3.88
N ARG A 189 -5.11 -11.31 3.62
CA ARG A 189 -3.85 -11.65 4.30
C ARG A 189 -2.77 -10.61 4.03
N VAL A 190 -2.59 -10.22 2.77
CA VAL A 190 -1.64 -9.15 2.38
C VAL A 190 -2.01 -7.83 3.03
N LYS A 191 -3.30 -7.46 3.00
CA LYS A 191 -3.81 -6.25 3.64
C LYS A 191 -3.51 -6.24 5.14
N HIS A 192 -3.72 -7.36 5.83
CA HIS A 192 -3.49 -7.45 7.27
C HIS A 192 -2.02 -7.20 7.63
N VAL A 193 -1.08 -7.77 6.88
CA VAL A 193 0.36 -7.55 7.10
C VAL A 193 0.73 -6.08 6.84
N ILE A 194 0.20 -5.46 5.78
CA ILE A 194 0.43 -4.04 5.48
C ILE A 194 -0.12 -3.15 6.59
N ALA A 195 -1.36 -3.39 7.03
CA ALA A 195 -1.99 -2.62 8.09
C ALA A 195 -1.23 -2.75 9.42
N ALA A 196 -0.81 -3.96 9.78
CA ALA A 196 -0.03 -4.21 10.98
C ALA A 196 1.34 -3.50 10.94
N ALA A 197 2.05 -3.59 9.81
CA ALA A 197 3.36 -2.97 9.65
C ALA A 197 3.31 -1.43 9.71
N GLY A 198 2.30 -0.84 9.07
CA GLY A 198 2.09 0.61 9.09
C GLY A 198 1.39 1.14 10.34
N GLY A 199 0.98 0.28 11.28
CA GLY A 199 0.16 0.68 12.43
C GLY A 199 -1.17 1.33 12.02
N LEU A 200 -1.74 0.87 10.91
CA LEU A 200 -2.97 1.37 10.32
C LEU A 200 -4.17 0.54 10.79
N VAL A 201 -5.32 1.19 10.95
CA VAL A 201 -6.55 0.48 11.30
C VAL A 201 -7.02 -0.37 10.11
N ASP A 202 -7.17 -1.66 10.30
CA ASP A 202 -7.72 -2.55 9.27
C ASP A 202 -9.25 -2.47 9.25
N SER A 203 -9.79 -1.71 8.29
CA SER A 203 -11.25 -1.54 8.10
C SER A 203 -12.05 -2.84 7.92
N SER A 204 -11.41 -3.95 7.50
CA SER A 204 -12.08 -5.25 7.32
C SER A 204 -12.03 -6.14 8.55
N SER A 205 -11.26 -5.77 9.58
CA SER A 205 -11.17 -6.58 10.79
C SER A 205 -12.53 -6.65 11.50
N LYS A 206 -13.09 -7.86 11.60
CA LYS A 206 -14.37 -8.11 12.30
C LYS A 206 -14.32 -7.72 13.77
N LEU A 207 -13.11 -7.63 14.35
CA LEU A 207 -12.84 -7.25 15.74
C LEU A 207 -13.01 -5.74 16.00
N LEU A 208 -13.13 -4.90 14.96
CA LEU A 208 -13.34 -3.46 15.17
C LEU A 208 -14.80 -3.12 15.49
N PRO A 209 -15.04 -2.15 16.39
CA PRO A 209 -16.37 -1.60 16.65
C PRO A 209 -17.04 -1.14 15.35
N LYS A 210 -18.35 -1.39 15.21
CA LYS A 210 -19.15 -1.01 14.01
C LYS A 210 -18.99 0.45 13.59
N PHE A 211 -18.62 1.35 14.52
CA PHE A 211 -18.33 2.75 14.25
C PHE A 211 -17.17 2.94 13.26
N PHE A 212 -16.02 2.26 13.48
CA PHE A 212 -14.85 2.33 12.58
C PHE A 212 -15.07 1.64 11.23
N ARG A 213 -16.02 0.69 11.15
CA ARG A 213 -16.44 0.07 9.87
C ARG A 213 -17.19 1.05 8.95
N ARG A 214 -17.67 2.19 9.48
CA ARG A 214 -18.63 3.08 8.80
C ARG A 214 -18.02 4.35 8.22
N ASP A 215 -16.72 4.59 8.40
CA ASP A 215 -16.07 5.81 7.92
C ASP A 215 -15.80 5.75 6.40
N GLY A 216 -16.85 5.75 5.59
CA GLY A 216 -16.77 5.95 4.14
C GLY A 216 -16.26 7.33 3.73
N GLN A 217 -15.94 8.20 4.70
CA GLN A 217 -15.46 9.57 4.51
C GLN A 217 -13.93 9.70 4.53
N LEU A 218 -13.18 8.62 4.76
CA LEU A 218 -11.70 8.62 4.78
C LEU A 218 -11.09 9.04 3.43
N LYS A 219 -11.85 8.93 2.34
CA LYS A 219 -11.47 9.39 0.99
C LYS A 219 -11.66 10.89 0.77
N ARG A 220 -12.36 11.58 1.68
CA ARG A 220 -12.85 12.95 1.46
C ARG A 220 -12.25 13.97 2.42
N TYR A 221 -11.76 13.51 3.58
CA TYR A 221 -11.24 14.40 4.62
C TYR A 221 -9.85 13.98 5.09
N PRO A 222 -8.99 14.97 5.38
CA PRO A 222 -7.70 14.74 5.99
C PRO A 222 -7.86 14.15 7.39
N VAL A 223 -6.73 13.79 8.02
CA VAL A 223 -6.72 13.33 9.41
C VAL A 223 -7.33 14.42 10.30
N LYS A 224 -8.23 14.02 11.22
CA LYS A 224 -8.88 14.96 12.14
C LYS A 224 -7.82 15.71 12.95
N ARG A 225 -7.98 17.03 13.11
CA ARG A 225 -7.04 17.88 13.87
C ARG A 225 -6.81 17.37 15.30
N GLU A 226 -7.88 16.93 15.97
CA GLU A 226 -7.80 16.34 17.32
C GLU A 226 -6.87 15.13 17.39
N GLU A 227 -6.85 14.28 16.36
CA GLU A 227 -5.99 13.10 16.32
C GLU A 227 -4.53 13.49 16.10
N VAL A 228 -4.29 14.48 15.23
CA VAL A 228 -2.94 15.05 15.03
C VAL A 228 -2.43 15.71 16.32
N GLU A 229 -3.28 16.42 17.03
CA GLU A 229 -2.93 17.10 18.28
C GLU A 229 -2.59 16.09 19.39
N LYS A 230 -3.41 15.03 19.55
CA LYS A 230 -3.09 13.91 20.45
C LYS A 230 -1.75 13.26 20.10
N GLN A 231 -1.43 13.11 18.82
CA GLN A 231 -0.13 12.59 18.38
C GLN A 231 1.02 13.55 18.71
N ARG A 232 0.83 14.86 18.54
CA ARG A 232 1.79 15.90 18.94
C ARG A 232 2.03 15.90 20.45
N GLU A 233 0.99 15.78 21.26
CA GLU A 233 1.14 15.68 22.72
C GLU A 233 1.90 14.42 23.14
N ARG A 234 1.54 13.25 22.58
CA ARG A 234 2.24 11.98 22.87
C ARG A 234 3.70 12.07 22.49
N TRP A 235 4.02 12.78 21.41
CA TRP A 235 5.38 13.07 21.01
C TRP A 235 6.09 14.00 21.98
N GLY A 236 5.48 15.13 22.34
CA GLY A 236 6.04 16.07 23.33
C GLY A 236 6.36 15.38 24.65
N ARG A 237 5.46 14.52 25.14
CA ARG A 237 5.70 13.70 26.34
C ARG A 237 6.91 12.75 26.18
N ARG A 238 7.12 12.15 25.00
CA ARG A 238 8.29 11.30 24.74
C ARG A 238 9.60 12.10 24.72
N VAL A 239 9.61 13.24 24.04
CA VAL A 239 10.77 14.13 23.96
C VAL A 239 11.14 14.65 25.35
N ASN A 240 10.17 15.08 26.15
CA ASN A 240 10.40 15.57 27.51
C ASN A 240 11.02 14.47 28.41
N ARG A 241 10.49 13.24 28.36
CA ARG A 241 11.08 12.11 29.11
C ARG A 241 12.49 11.78 28.66
N ALA A 242 12.77 11.83 27.35
CA ALA A 242 14.12 11.63 26.85
C ALA A 242 15.05 12.72 27.40
N ASN A 243 14.66 13.98 27.30
CA ASN A 243 15.45 15.12 27.80
C ASN A 243 15.69 15.05 29.31
N GLU A 244 14.72 14.57 30.09
CA GLU A 244 14.89 14.33 31.52
C GLU A 244 15.92 13.23 31.80
N LYS A 245 15.87 12.10 31.08
CA LYS A 245 16.87 11.02 31.16
C LYS A 245 18.28 11.51 30.78
N TRP A 246 18.38 12.37 29.77
CA TRP A 246 19.63 13.03 29.37
C TRP A 246 20.18 13.93 30.47
N ARG A 247 19.33 14.74 31.13
CA ARG A 247 19.75 15.64 32.22
C ARG A 247 20.25 14.91 33.46
N LEU A 248 19.71 13.72 33.73
CA LEU A 248 20.09 12.89 34.88
C LEU A 248 21.37 12.07 34.66
N GLY A 249 22.17 12.37 33.62
CA GLY A 249 23.45 11.71 33.39
C GLY A 249 23.36 10.28 32.85
N GLY A 250 22.19 9.86 32.36
CA GLY A 250 22.03 8.57 31.69
C GLY A 250 22.72 8.56 30.33
N VAL A 251 23.99 8.15 30.30
CA VAL A 251 24.71 7.82 29.06
C VAL A 251 24.13 6.52 28.53
N ASP A 252 23.08 6.64 27.71
CA ASP A 252 22.64 5.67 26.69
C ASP A 252 21.23 6.08 26.26
N VAL A 253 21.11 6.91 25.21
CA VAL A 253 20.20 6.74 24.04
C VAL A 253 20.53 7.82 22.98
N LEU A 254 21.73 7.83 22.38
CA LEU A 254 21.97 8.59 21.13
C LEU A 254 21.84 7.71 19.87
N ALA A 255 21.27 6.51 19.98
CA ALA A 255 21.10 5.57 18.86
C ALA A 255 19.63 5.29 18.46
N HIS A 256 18.66 5.99 19.06
CA HIS A 256 17.30 5.99 18.54
C HIS A 256 16.98 7.34 17.95
N CYS A 257 17.00 7.35 16.61
CA CYS A 257 16.38 8.35 15.77
C CYS A 257 15.06 8.81 16.42
N PRO A 258 14.76 10.12 16.52
CA PRO A 258 13.52 10.61 17.12
C PRO A 258 12.29 9.89 16.53
N PHE A 259 12.38 9.41 15.29
CA PHE A 259 11.39 8.58 14.59
C PHE A 259 11.25 7.12 15.08
N GLY A 260 11.90 6.72 16.18
CA GLY A 260 11.59 5.51 16.93
C GLY A 260 12.14 4.19 16.34
N ARG A 261 13.26 4.21 15.62
CA ARG A 261 13.95 2.96 15.23
C ARG A 261 15.46 2.99 15.46
N PRO A 262 16.08 1.83 15.75
CA PRO A 262 17.53 1.66 15.64
C PRO A 262 17.91 1.74 14.17
N LEU A 263 18.98 2.46 13.86
CA LEU A 263 19.65 2.39 12.57
C LEU A 263 20.07 0.91 12.34
N ARG A 264 19.57 0.30 11.27
CA ARG A 264 20.09 -0.98 10.75
C ARG A 264 21.09 -0.69 9.66
#